data_AF-A0A9E5F2V3-F1
#
_entry.id   AF-A0A9E5F2V3-F1
#
_cell.length_a   1.000
_cell.length_b   1.000
_cell.length_c   1.000
_cell.angle_alpha   90.00
_cell.angle_beta   90.00
_cell.angle_gamma   90.00
#
_symmetry.space_group_name_H-M   'P 1'
#
loop_
_entity.id
_entity.type
_entity.pdbx_description
1 polymer ?
#
loop_
_entity_poly.entity_id
_entity_poly.type
_entity_poly.pdbx_seq_one_letter_code
_entity_poly.pdbx_strand_id
1 'polypeptide(L)'
;FKFHQEARNKWVVFSVLALSAASLFRFQSGICVLALPFLIFLKNKKSAGWAFIGACLLSFVGTGLLDLFLTGGFHRSLAAYFEYNLHHASSYGTTPFYTFFLLFLGLSLPPAFFGRYRGFDWKDRYRDLLPILLFFSIFVVAHSLIPHKEERFMVPVLVQFLILLVPLASYWVFELKSRARACYFCGLNFILLVLTSFSAPQNNVIALVRYMGTHSQYSTVLDFEDSVVLVPHAFSLRPFSVSPFKAGTALPTSEGGCDKVLAVREDKAATHPNLRSQLTTLTEFRPGPLEALLVRLNPRQNARRGSIYLLSPKGCT
;
A
#
# COMPACT_ATOMS: atom_id res chain seq x y z
N PHE A 1 -9.08 22.12 11.16
CA PHE A 1 -9.52 23.47 10.73
C PHE A 1 -10.22 24.26 11.83
N LYS A 2 -11.40 23.83 12.30
CA LYS A 2 -12.21 24.66 13.22
C LYS A 2 -11.56 25.00 14.55
N PHE A 3 -10.81 24.07 15.17
CA PHE A 3 -10.03 24.42 16.37
C PHE A 3 -8.95 25.47 16.09
N HIS A 4 -8.25 25.39 14.94
CA HIS A 4 -7.21 26.35 14.60
C HIS A 4 -7.76 27.76 14.39
N GLN A 5 -8.98 27.89 13.88
CA GLN A 5 -9.66 29.17 13.66
C GLN A 5 -10.35 29.70 14.92
N GLU A 6 -11.16 28.89 15.59
CA GLU A 6 -12.04 29.34 16.69
C GLU A 6 -11.47 29.09 18.10
N ALA A 7 -10.46 28.21 18.22
CA ALA A 7 -9.84 27.83 19.49
C ALA A 7 -10.84 27.46 20.61
N ARG A 8 -11.90 26.72 20.25
CA ARG A 8 -12.94 26.21 21.16
C ARG A 8 -12.71 24.75 21.53
N ASN A 9 -12.92 24.40 22.80
CA ASN A 9 -12.68 23.06 23.34
C ASN A 9 -13.50 21.96 22.64
N LYS A 10 -14.75 22.26 22.26
CA LYS A 10 -15.62 21.31 21.54
C LYS A 10 -14.99 20.75 20.27
N TRP A 11 -14.18 21.56 19.57
CA TRP A 11 -13.52 21.12 18.35
C TRP A 11 -12.37 20.17 18.60
N VAL A 12 -11.68 20.30 19.74
CA VAL A 12 -10.64 19.36 20.16
C VAL A 12 -11.29 18.01 20.48
N VAL A 13 -12.34 18.03 21.30
CA VAL A 13 -13.09 16.81 21.67
C VAL A 13 -13.58 16.09 20.42
N PHE A 14 -14.26 16.81 19.52
CA PHE A 14 -14.75 16.24 18.26
C PHE A 14 -13.62 15.67 17.39
N SER A 15 -12.46 16.35 17.33
CA SER A 15 -11.31 15.87 16.55
C SER A 15 -10.76 14.56 17.12
N VAL A 16 -10.63 14.46 18.44
CA VAL A 16 -10.16 13.24 19.12
C VAL A 16 -11.14 12.09 18.89
N LEU A 17 -12.45 12.32 19.08
CA LEU A 17 -13.48 11.30 18.87
C LEU A 17 -13.50 10.80 17.42
N ALA A 18 -13.41 11.71 16.45
CA ALA A 18 -13.38 11.36 15.02
C ALA A 18 -12.12 10.54 14.67
N LEU A 19 -10.95 10.93 15.19
CA LEU A 19 -9.71 10.17 14.99
C LEU A 19 -9.75 8.80 15.67
N SER A 20 -10.34 8.70 16.86
CA SER A 20 -10.54 7.45 17.56
C SER A 20 -11.45 6.52 16.76
N ALA A 21 -12.58 7.04 16.23
CA ALA A 21 -13.47 6.27 15.37
C ALA A 21 -12.75 5.80 14.09
N ALA A 22 -11.97 6.67 13.45
CA ALA A 22 -11.15 6.29 12.30
C ALA A 22 -10.14 5.18 12.63
N SER A 23 -9.52 5.24 13.83
CA SER A 23 -8.53 4.24 14.25
C SER A 23 -9.11 2.85 14.48
N LEU A 24 -10.42 2.72 14.72
CA LEU A 24 -11.10 1.42 14.80
C LEU A 24 -11.12 0.71 13.45
N PHE A 25 -11.24 1.46 12.35
CA PHE A 25 -11.15 0.91 11.00
C PHE A 25 -9.71 0.70 10.56
N ARG A 26 -8.80 1.57 11.03
CA ARG A 26 -7.38 1.53 10.67
C ARG A 26 -6.50 2.07 11.78
N PHE A 27 -5.87 1.19 12.56
CA PHE A 27 -5.04 1.58 13.70
C PHE A 27 -3.99 2.65 13.38
N GLN A 28 -3.43 2.61 12.17
CA GLN A 28 -2.44 3.58 11.70
C GLN A 28 -2.94 5.03 11.72
N SER A 29 -4.25 5.29 11.54
CA SER A 29 -4.78 6.66 11.61
C SER A 29 -4.76 7.23 13.02
N GLY A 30 -4.62 6.39 14.06
CA GLY A 30 -4.52 6.83 15.44
C GLY A 30 -3.30 7.73 15.69
N ILE A 31 -2.20 7.55 14.94
CA ILE A 31 -0.98 8.34 15.12
C ILE A 31 -1.18 9.84 14.87
N CYS A 32 -2.19 10.18 14.06
CA CYS A 32 -2.58 11.55 13.77
C CYS A 32 -2.98 12.34 15.04
N VAL A 33 -3.41 11.67 16.12
CA VAL A 33 -3.72 12.33 17.41
C VAL A 33 -2.53 13.16 17.92
N LEU A 34 -1.29 12.77 17.62
CA LEU A 34 -0.08 13.50 18.04
C LEU A 34 0.02 14.92 17.45
N ALA A 35 -0.73 15.24 16.38
CA ALA A 35 -0.79 16.59 15.83
C ALA A 35 -1.56 17.57 16.74
N LEU A 36 -2.51 17.08 17.54
CA LEU A 36 -3.41 17.91 18.33
C LEU A 36 -2.71 18.61 19.52
N PRO A 37 -1.85 17.94 20.32
CA PRO A 37 -1.06 18.61 21.36
C PRO A 37 -0.24 19.78 20.82
N PHE A 38 0.40 19.62 19.66
CA PHE A 38 1.18 20.68 19.02
C PHE A 38 0.30 21.88 18.64
N LEU A 39 -0.88 21.64 18.07
CA LEU A 39 -1.85 22.70 17.76
C LEU A 39 -2.37 23.42 19.02
N ILE A 40 -2.60 22.69 20.11
CA ILE A 40 -3.04 23.26 21.39
C ILE A 40 -1.94 24.13 21.98
N PHE A 41 -0.69 23.64 21.95
CA PHE A 41 0.48 24.38 22.41
C PHE A 41 0.66 25.70 21.65
N LEU A 42 0.58 25.67 20.31
CA LEU A 42 0.65 26.88 19.48
C LEU A 42 -0.43 27.92 19.79
N LYS A 43 -1.59 27.51 20.29
CA LYS A 43 -2.69 28.41 20.67
C LYS A 43 -2.66 28.80 22.15
N ASN A 44 -1.74 28.24 22.93
CA ASN A 44 -1.56 28.49 24.36
C ASN A 44 -2.86 28.42 25.19
N LYS A 45 -3.77 27.49 24.85
CA LYS A 45 -5.06 27.33 25.56
C LYS A 45 -5.05 26.13 26.49
N LYS A 46 -4.77 26.37 27.77
CA LYS A 46 -4.73 25.31 28.81
C LYS A 46 -6.04 24.52 28.91
N SER A 47 -7.19 25.17 28.79
CA SER A 47 -8.51 24.49 28.83
C SER A 47 -8.72 23.52 27.67
N ALA A 48 -8.13 23.78 26.50
CA ALA A 48 -8.15 22.86 25.38
C ALA A 48 -7.25 21.63 25.64
N GLY A 49 -6.18 21.77 26.41
CA GLY A 49 -5.35 20.66 26.89
C GLY A 49 -6.11 19.71 27.81
N TRP A 50 -6.87 20.25 28.77
CA TRP A 50 -7.75 19.42 29.62
C TRP A 50 -8.85 18.72 28.82
N ALA A 51 -9.47 19.44 27.88
CA ALA A 51 -10.47 18.85 26.98
C ALA A 51 -9.87 17.73 26.11
N PHE A 52 -8.62 17.89 25.64
CA PHE A 52 -7.88 16.86 24.93
C PHE A 52 -7.66 15.61 25.78
N ILE A 53 -7.13 15.77 26.99
CA ILE A 53 -6.87 14.65 27.92
C ILE A 53 -8.17 13.91 28.23
N GLY A 54 -9.24 14.64 28.57
CA GLY A 54 -10.55 14.04 28.85
C GLY A 54 -11.12 13.29 27.65
N ALA A 55 -11.01 13.84 26.44
CA ALA A 55 -11.45 13.18 25.22
C ALA A 55 -10.61 11.93 24.89
N CYS A 56 -9.29 11.97 25.11
CA CYS A 56 -8.42 10.81 24.93
C CYS A 56 -8.76 9.69 25.91
N LEU A 57 -8.99 10.02 27.19
CA LEU A 57 -9.41 9.04 28.20
C LEU A 57 -10.76 8.42 27.84
N LEU A 58 -11.75 9.24 27.47
CA LEU A 58 -13.06 8.76 27.03
C LEU A 58 -12.94 7.85 25.80
N SER A 59 -12.13 8.24 24.82
CA SER A 59 -11.88 7.45 23.61
C SER A 59 -11.18 6.13 23.92
N PHE A 60 -10.17 6.13 24.79
CA PHE A 60 -9.44 4.95 25.21
C PHE A 60 -10.34 3.95 25.94
N VAL A 61 -11.18 4.42 26.85
CA VAL A 61 -12.18 3.58 27.53
C VAL A 61 -13.23 3.08 26.54
N GLY A 62 -13.78 3.96 25.70
CA GLY A 62 -14.81 3.59 24.73
C GLY A 62 -14.35 2.54 23.71
N THR A 63 -13.17 2.73 23.12
CA THR A 63 -12.58 1.76 22.18
C THR A 63 -12.18 0.46 22.86
N GLY A 64 -11.67 0.51 24.10
CA GLY A 64 -11.33 -0.70 24.85
C GLY A 64 -12.55 -1.50 25.31
N LEU A 65 -13.66 -0.83 25.68
CA LEU A 65 -14.94 -1.49 25.99
C LEU A 65 -15.54 -2.15 24.75
N LEU A 66 -15.45 -1.48 23.58
CA LEU A 66 -15.86 -2.08 22.32
C LEU A 66 -15.04 -3.34 22.00
N ASP A 67 -13.71 -3.29 22.18
CA ASP A 67 -12.85 -4.45 21.96
C ASP A 67 -13.14 -5.57 22.97
N LEU A 68 -13.40 -5.24 24.24
CA LEU A 68 -13.83 -6.20 25.26
C LEU A 68 -15.13 -6.91 24.85
N PHE A 69 -16.10 -6.17 24.31
CA PHE A 69 -17.36 -6.74 23.83
C PHE A 69 -17.18 -7.64 22.60
N LEU A 70 -16.30 -7.27 21.66
CA LEU A 70 -16.10 -8.01 20.41
C LEU A 70 -15.15 -9.21 20.55
N THR A 71 -14.08 -9.09 21.34
CA THR A 71 -12.99 -10.08 21.41
C THR A 71 -12.80 -10.71 22.80
N GLY A 72 -13.57 -10.26 23.79
CA GLY A 72 -13.47 -10.73 25.18
C GLY A 72 -12.26 -10.18 25.95
N GLY A 73 -11.51 -9.21 25.39
CA GLY A 73 -10.36 -8.60 26.06
C GLY A 73 -10.24 -7.10 25.77
N PHE A 74 -9.83 -6.33 26.78
CA PHE A 74 -9.65 -4.88 26.65
C PHE A 74 -8.40 -4.56 25.82
N HIS A 75 -8.55 -3.88 24.67
CA HIS A 75 -7.48 -3.54 23.71
C HIS A 75 -6.67 -4.74 23.19
N ARG A 76 -7.26 -5.94 23.20
CA ARG A 76 -6.63 -7.16 22.68
C ARG A 76 -6.32 -7.05 21.19
N SER A 77 -7.20 -6.46 20.40
CA SER A 77 -7.01 -6.27 18.95
C SER A 77 -5.81 -5.36 18.66
N LEU A 78 -5.70 -4.27 19.43
CA LEU A 78 -4.59 -3.33 19.31
C LEU A 78 -3.26 -3.98 19.73
N ALA A 79 -3.26 -4.71 20.85
CA ALA A 79 -2.08 -5.43 21.34
C ALA A 79 -1.60 -6.48 20.32
N ALA A 80 -2.51 -7.30 19.80
CA ALA A 80 -2.20 -8.29 18.77
C ALA A 80 -1.65 -7.64 17.49
N TYR A 81 -2.22 -6.50 17.08
CA TYR A 81 -1.69 -5.73 15.95
C TYR A 81 -0.25 -5.27 16.20
N PHE A 82 0.05 -4.68 17.36
CA PHE A 82 1.40 -4.23 17.68
C PHE A 82 2.39 -5.39 17.78
N GLU A 83 2.03 -6.46 18.48
CA GLU A 83 2.86 -7.66 18.64
C GLU A 83 3.20 -8.27 17.27
N TYR A 84 2.19 -8.42 16.42
CA TYR A 84 2.39 -8.94 15.07
C TYR A 84 3.36 -8.07 14.27
N ASN A 85 3.18 -6.75 14.27
CA ASN A 85 4.06 -5.85 13.52
C ASN A 85 5.48 -5.81 14.10
N LEU A 86 5.64 -5.88 15.42
CA LEU A 86 6.96 -5.88 16.06
C LEU A 86 7.79 -7.10 15.65
N HIS A 87 7.15 -8.28 15.57
CA HIS A 87 7.83 -9.53 15.24
C HIS A 87 7.94 -9.80 13.72
N HIS A 88 6.98 -9.31 12.91
CA HIS A 88 6.87 -9.70 11.51
C HIS A 88 7.00 -8.55 10.51
N ALA A 89 7.11 -7.27 10.91
CA ALA A 89 7.21 -6.19 9.93
C ALA A 89 8.41 -6.41 8.99
N SER A 90 9.60 -6.72 9.52
CA SER A 90 10.81 -6.88 8.71
C SER A 90 10.79 -8.10 7.77
N SER A 91 9.96 -9.12 8.02
CA SER A 91 9.93 -10.34 7.20
C SER A 91 9.28 -10.13 5.83
N TYR A 92 8.46 -9.08 5.68
CA TYR A 92 7.82 -8.72 4.41
C TYR A 92 8.75 -7.97 3.44
N GLY A 93 9.91 -7.54 3.93
CA GLY A 93 10.90 -6.75 3.20
C GLY A 93 11.19 -5.42 3.90
N THR A 94 12.35 -4.83 3.60
CA THR A 94 12.74 -3.54 4.13
C THR A 94 13.03 -2.57 3.00
N THR A 95 12.60 -1.32 3.18
CA THR A 95 12.85 -0.24 2.21
C THR A 95 13.36 1.00 2.93
N PRO A 96 14.15 1.86 2.26
CA PRO A 96 14.72 3.05 2.88
C PRO A 96 13.67 3.97 3.51
N PHE A 97 14.03 4.67 4.58
CA PHE A 97 13.12 5.58 5.29
C PHE A 97 12.55 6.67 4.37
N TYR A 98 13.33 7.12 3.37
CA TYR A 98 12.92 8.18 2.46
C TYR A 98 11.89 7.76 1.38
N THR A 99 11.50 6.49 1.34
CA THR A 99 10.62 5.94 0.28
C THR A 99 9.29 6.69 0.17
N PHE A 100 8.63 7.00 1.29
CA PHE A 100 7.36 7.74 1.24
C PHE A 100 7.54 9.21 0.84
N PHE A 101 8.68 9.83 1.17
CA PHE A 101 8.98 11.18 0.66
C PHE A 101 9.15 11.16 -0.85
N LEU A 102 9.86 10.17 -1.40
CA LEU A 102 9.97 9.98 -2.85
C LEU A 102 8.63 9.64 -3.49
N LEU A 103 7.76 8.89 -2.82
CA LEU A 103 6.41 8.62 -3.30
C LEU A 103 5.62 9.91 -3.47
N PHE A 104 5.53 10.75 -2.45
CA PHE A 104 4.81 12.03 -2.55
C PHE A 104 5.47 13.01 -3.50
N LEU A 105 6.80 12.97 -3.60
CA LEU A 105 7.55 13.70 -4.61
C LEU A 105 7.15 13.24 -6.03
N GLY A 106 7.08 11.95 -6.28
CA GLY A 106 6.60 11.39 -7.55
C GLY A 106 5.13 11.73 -7.83
N LEU A 107 4.27 11.65 -6.81
CA LEU A 107 2.84 12.01 -6.91
C LEU A 107 2.58 13.50 -7.14
N SER A 108 3.55 14.36 -6.83
CA SER A 108 3.51 15.77 -7.26
C SER A 108 3.82 15.95 -8.75
N LEU A 109 4.01 14.85 -9.49
CA LEU A 109 4.18 14.78 -10.94
C LEU A 109 5.11 15.86 -11.50
N PRO A 110 6.41 15.85 -11.15
CA PRO A 110 7.37 16.78 -11.73
C PRO A 110 7.25 16.81 -13.27
N PRO A 111 7.24 17.98 -13.93
CA PRO A 111 7.47 19.32 -13.38
C PRO A 111 6.20 20.08 -12.94
N ALA A 112 5.03 19.43 -12.84
CA ALA A 112 3.75 20.12 -12.60
C ALA A 112 3.83 21.11 -11.41
N PHE A 113 4.26 20.61 -10.25
CA PHE A 113 4.45 21.42 -9.06
C PHE A 113 5.90 21.88 -8.82
N PHE A 114 6.83 21.59 -9.75
CA PHE A 114 8.23 22.03 -9.68
C PHE A 114 8.45 23.27 -10.56
N GLY A 115 8.62 24.42 -9.92
CA GLY A 115 8.89 25.66 -10.64
C GLY A 115 9.27 26.83 -9.74
N ARG A 116 9.54 27.97 -10.37
CA ARG A 116 9.75 29.24 -9.66
C ARG A 116 8.40 29.83 -9.27
N TYR A 117 8.16 30.00 -7.98
CA TYR A 117 6.96 30.59 -7.40
C TYR A 117 7.23 32.06 -6.99
N ARG A 118 7.47 32.93 -7.98
CA ARG A 118 7.84 34.34 -7.73
C ARG A 118 6.62 35.13 -7.25
N GLY A 119 6.69 35.69 -6.05
CA GLY A 119 5.55 36.40 -5.45
C GLY A 119 4.51 35.49 -4.81
N PHE A 120 4.78 34.19 -4.69
CA PHE A 120 3.94 33.29 -3.91
C PHE A 120 4.25 33.46 -2.42
N ASP A 121 3.29 33.96 -1.66
CA ASP A 121 3.41 34.05 -0.20
C ASP A 121 3.17 32.68 0.45
N TRP A 122 4.26 31.96 0.70
CA TRP A 122 4.23 30.64 1.33
C TRP A 122 3.56 30.66 2.69
N LYS A 123 3.80 31.71 3.48
CA LYS A 123 3.31 31.78 4.86
C LYS A 123 1.81 31.98 4.85
N ASP A 124 1.32 32.97 4.12
CA ASP A 124 -0.11 33.30 4.11
C ASP A 124 -0.94 32.20 3.46
N ARG A 125 -0.44 31.59 2.39
CA ARG A 125 -1.15 30.51 1.68
C ARG A 125 -1.26 29.21 2.47
N TYR A 126 -0.28 28.91 3.32
CA TYR A 126 -0.26 27.66 4.11
C TYR A 126 -0.64 27.83 5.58
N ARG A 127 -0.76 29.06 6.08
CA ARG A 127 -1.11 29.33 7.50
C ARG A 127 -2.36 28.58 7.94
N ASP A 128 -3.44 28.64 7.15
CA ASP A 128 -4.70 27.98 7.47
C ASP A 128 -4.66 26.46 7.25
N LEU A 129 -3.72 26.00 6.43
CA LEU A 129 -3.47 24.58 6.15
C LEU A 129 -2.51 23.93 7.15
N LEU A 130 -1.96 24.69 8.11
CA LEU A 130 -1.04 24.18 9.13
C LEU A 130 -1.53 22.91 9.83
N PRO A 131 -2.81 22.78 10.24
CA PRO A 131 -3.30 21.51 10.80
C PRO A 131 -3.12 20.34 9.84
N ILE A 132 -3.51 20.48 8.57
CA ILE A 132 -3.34 19.41 7.57
C ILE A 132 -1.86 19.07 7.42
N LEU A 133 -1.00 20.08 7.29
CA LEU A 133 0.43 19.89 7.14
C LEU A 133 1.01 19.06 8.30
N LEU A 134 0.59 19.34 9.53
CA LEU A 134 1.02 18.60 10.71
C LEU A 134 0.51 17.16 10.71
N PHE A 135 -0.78 16.95 10.44
CA PHE A 135 -1.36 15.60 10.33
C PHE A 135 -0.65 14.76 9.28
N PHE A 136 -0.48 15.32 8.08
CA PHE A 136 0.25 14.69 6.99
C PHE A 136 1.70 14.37 7.38
N SER A 137 2.43 15.36 7.91
CA SER A 137 3.85 15.19 8.22
C SER A 137 4.08 14.15 9.31
N ILE A 138 3.30 14.19 10.40
CA ILE A 138 3.42 13.21 11.50
C ILE A 138 3.14 11.80 10.99
N PHE A 139 2.09 11.62 10.19
CA PHE A 139 1.74 10.32 9.64
C PHE A 139 2.84 9.78 8.73
N VAL A 140 3.35 10.60 7.80
CA VAL A 140 4.41 10.21 6.86
C VAL A 140 5.71 9.90 7.58
N VAL A 141 6.12 10.74 8.53
CA VAL A 141 7.34 10.52 9.32
C VAL A 141 7.23 9.22 10.12
N ALA A 142 6.13 9.01 10.84
CA ALA A 142 5.96 7.80 11.65
C ALA A 142 6.01 6.52 10.81
N HIS A 143 5.35 6.49 9.65
CA HIS A 143 5.39 5.33 8.77
C HIS A 143 6.73 5.18 8.04
N SER A 144 7.47 6.27 7.85
CA SER A 144 8.81 6.23 7.27
C SER A 144 9.83 5.54 8.18
N LEU A 145 9.59 5.57 9.50
CA LEU A 145 10.42 4.88 10.50
C LEU A 145 10.17 3.37 10.55
N ILE A 146 9.04 2.88 10.03
CA ILE A 146 8.73 1.45 10.00
C ILE A 146 9.52 0.79 8.85
N PRO A 147 10.24 -0.34 9.09
CA PRO A 147 11.05 -0.99 8.06
C PRO A 147 10.25 -1.42 6.83
N HIS A 148 9.08 -2.03 7.06
CA HIS A 148 8.15 -2.44 6.02
C HIS A 148 7.34 -1.27 5.51
N LYS A 149 7.32 -1.08 4.19
CA LYS A 149 6.60 0.02 3.55
C LYS A 149 5.84 -0.49 2.36
N GLU A 150 4.56 -0.15 2.34
CA GLU A 150 3.69 -0.40 1.21
C GLU A 150 2.95 0.89 0.87
N GLU A 151 2.77 1.15 -0.42
CA GLU A 151 2.12 2.37 -0.91
C GLU A 151 0.70 2.53 -0.33
N ARG A 152 -0.02 1.41 -0.14
CA ARG A 152 -1.37 1.41 0.46
C ARG A 152 -1.41 1.96 1.88
N PHE A 153 -0.28 2.00 2.59
CA PHE A 153 -0.22 2.60 3.92
C PHE A 153 -0.45 4.11 3.88
N MET A 154 -0.16 4.76 2.76
CA MET A 154 -0.28 6.21 2.58
C MET A 154 -1.66 6.67 2.13
N VAL A 155 -2.55 5.75 1.74
CA VAL A 155 -3.94 6.06 1.32
C VAL A 155 -4.69 6.97 2.31
N PRO A 156 -4.60 6.78 3.65
CA PRO A 156 -5.30 7.64 4.62
C PRO A 156 -4.91 9.11 4.54
N VAL A 157 -3.71 9.43 4.05
CA VAL A 157 -3.19 10.79 3.97
C VAL A 157 -3.07 11.34 2.56
N LEU A 158 -3.46 10.55 1.55
CA LEU A 158 -3.44 10.98 0.16
C LEU A 158 -4.33 12.21 -0.07
N VAL A 159 -5.53 12.24 0.50
CA VAL A 159 -6.44 13.39 0.37
C VAL A 159 -5.83 14.65 1.01
N GLN A 160 -5.15 14.50 2.15
CA GLN A 160 -4.49 15.63 2.81
C GLN A 160 -3.34 16.18 1.96
N PHE A 161 -2.54 15.29 1.36
CA PHE A 161 -1.51 15.68 0.39
C PHE A 161 -2.10 16.48 -0.78
N LEU A 162 -3.21 16.02 -1.37
CA LEU A 162 -3.87 16.74 -2.47
C LEU A 162 -4.35 18.13 -2.03
N ILE A 163 -4.90 18.26 -0.82
CA ILE A 163 -5.28 19.58 -0.27
C ILE A 163 -4.06 20.48 -0.12
N LEU A 164 -2.91 19.95 0.32
CA LEU A 164 -1.66 20.71 0.43
C LEU A 164 -1.11 21.17 -0.92
N LEU A 165 -1.50 20.53 -2.03
CA LEU A 165 -1.15 20.99 -3.38
C LEU A 165 -2.06 22.11 -3.90
N VAL A 166 -3.24 22.33 -3.31
CA VAL A 166 -4.23 23.32 -3.80
C VAL A 166 -3.67 24.73 -3.91
N PRO A 167 -2.88 25.28 -2.95
CA PRO A 167 -2.33 26.63 -3.10
C PRO A 167 -1.40 26.78 -4.31
N LEU A 168 -0.53 25.80 -4.55
CA LEU A 168 0.31 25.76 -5.74
C LEU A 168 -0.55 25.60 -7.00
N ALA A 169 -1.58 24.75 -6.88
CA ALA A 169 -2.52 24.48 -7.94
C ALA A 169 -3.45 25.67 -8.27
N SER A 170 -3.60 26.62 -7.36
CA SER A 170 -4.33 27.86 -7.58
C SER A 170 -3.41 28.89 -8.24
N TYR A 171 -2.21 29.06 -7.69
CA TYR A 171 -1.23 30.02 -8.17
C TYR A 171 -0.88 29.83 -9.65
N TRP A 172 -0.57 28.61 -10.09
CA TRP A 172 -0.18 28.36 -11.49
C TRP A 172 -1.33 28.54 -12.51
N VAL A 173 -2.59 28.37 -12.11
CA VAL A 173 -3.78 28.40 -12.98
C VAL A 173 -4.31 29.83 -13.07
N PHE A 174 -4.42 30.51 -11.94
CA PHE A 174 -5.03 31.84 -11.87
C PHE A 174 -4.01 32.97 -11.98
N GLU A 175 -2.82 32.82 -11.40
CA GLU A 175 -1.80 33.89 -11.37
C GLU A 175 -0.80 33.74 -12.52
N LEU A 176 -0.15 32.58 -12.66
CA LEU A 176 0.76 32.35 -13.79
C LEU A 176 0.06 32.02 -15.11
N LYS A 177 -1.23 31.63 -15.07
CA LYS A 177 -2.02 31.20 -16.24
C LYS A 177 -1.31 30.16 -17.12
N SER A 178 -0.54 29.26 -16.49
CA SER A 178 0.32 28.31 -17.16
C SER A 178 -0.48 27.12 -17.72
N ARG A 179 -1.12 27.31 -18.88
CA ARG A 179 -1.89 26.28 -19.58
C ARG A 179 -1.09 25.00 -19.85
N ALA A 180 0.20 25.12 -20.21
CA ALA A 180 1.06 23.98 -20.50
C ALA A 180 1.17 23.01 -19.30
N ARG A 181 1.36 23.53 -18.08
CA ARG A 181 1.43 22.71 -16.86
C ARG A 181 0.09 22.07 -16.51
N ALA A 182 -1.01 22.79 -16.68
CA ALA A 182 -2.34 22.24 -16.47
C ALA A 182 -2.64 21.11 -17.48
N CYS A 183 -2.35 21.32 -18.77
CA CYS A 183 -2.47 20.29 -19.81
C CYS A 183 -1.57 19.08 -19.52
N TYR A 184 -0.31 19.28 -19.10
CA TYR A 184 0.58 18.20 -18.70
C TYR A 184 0.01 17.41 -17.53
N PHE A 185 -0.39 18.09 -16.45
CA PHE A 185 -0.94 17.44 -15.26
C PHE A 185 -2.21 16.65 -15.60
N CYS A 186 -3.18 17.26 -16.30
CA CYS A 186 -4.42 16.60 -16.67
C CYS A 186 -4.18 15.44 -17.65
N GLY A 187 -3.35 15.66 -18.67
CA GLY A 187 -3.03 14.64 -19.68
C GLY A 187 -2.32 13.43 -19.06
N LEU A 188 -1.31 13.66 -18.22
CA LEU A 188 -0.60 12.59 -17.53
C LEU A 188 -1.51 11.84 -16.55
N ASN A 189 -2.29 12.54 -15.72
CA ASN A 189 -3.23 11.88 -14.81
C ASN A 189 -4.30 11.10 -15.57
N PHE A 190 -4.81 11.60 -16.70
CA PHE A 190 -5.79 10.88 -17.50
C PHE A 190 -5.20 9.59 -18.08
N ILE A 191 -3.99 9.65 -18.63
CA ILE A 191 -3.27 8.46 -19.12
C ILE A 191 -3.03 7.48 -17.97
N LEU A 192 -2.50 7.95 -16.84
CA LEU A 192 -2.24 7.09 -15.67
C LEU A 192 -3.53 6.49 -15.11
N LEU A 193 -4.62 7.26 -15.06
CA LEU A 193 -5.92 6.78 -14.59
C LEU A 193 -6.41 5.63 -15.47
N VAL A 194 -6.40 5.79 -16.80
CA VAL A 194 -6.80 4.72 -17.72
C VAL A 194 -5.90 3.50 -17.53
N LEU A 195 -4.58 3.68 -17.55
CA LEU A 195 -3.65 2.56 -17.40
C LEU A 195 -3.81 1.84 -16.05
N THR A 196 -4.04 2.56 -14.96
CA THR A 196 -4.14 1.98 -13.61
C THR A 196 -5.52 1.39 -13.32
N SER A 197 -6.61 1.98 -13.81
CA SER A 197 -7.96 1.45 -13.62
C SER A 197 -8.20 0.12 -14.36
N PHE A 198 -7.54 -0.08 -15.50
CA PHE A 198 -7.70 -1.31 -16.29
C PHE A 198 -6.54 -2.31 -16.14
N SER A 199 -5.55 -2.02 -15.27
CA SER A 199 -4.46 -2.94 -14.96
C SER A 199 -4.73 -3.66 -13.65
N ALA A 200 -5.14 -4.94 -13.73
CA ALA A 200 -5.26 -5.78 -12.54
C ALA A 200 -3.87 -6.01 -11.91
N PRO A 201 -3.71 -5.73 -10.60
CA PRO A 201 -2.47 -6.07 -9.90
C PRO A 201 -2.32 -7.59 -9.80
N GLN A 202 -1.09 -8.07 -9.96
CA GLN A 202 -0.67 -9.48 -9.99
C GLN A 202 -1.45 -10.30 -11.01
N ASN A 203 -1.61 -9.77 -12.23
CA ASN A 203 -2.36 -10.45 -13.28
C ASN A 203 -1.76 -11.83 -13.62
N ASN A 204 -0.44 -11.98 -13.51
CA ASN A 204 0.27 -13.26 -13.64
C ASN A 204 -0.30 -14.34 -12.68
N VAL A 205 -0.46 -14.02 -11.40
CA VAL A 205 -0.96 -14.95 -10.38
C VAL A 205 -2.47 -15.16 -10.54
N ILE A 206 -3.25 -14.11 -10.81
CA ILE A 206 -4.69 -14.23 -11.03
C ILE A 206 -4.98 -15.12 -12.25
N ALA A 207 -4.23 -14.96 -13.33
CA ALA A 207 -4.36 -15.80 -14.52
C ALA A 207 -3.99 -17.27 -14.24
N LEU A 208 -2.92 -17.52 -13.45
CA LEU A 208 -2.58 -18.86 -12.97
C LEU A 208 -3.75 -19.50 -12.21
N VAL A 209 -4.30 -18.80 -11.22
CA VAL A 209 -5.42 -19.30 -10.41
C VAL A 209 -6.65 -19.61 -11.27
N ARG A 210 -7.00 -18.73 -12.22
CA ARG A 210 -8.11 -18.95 -13.15
C ARG A 210 -7.86 -20.14 -14.09
N TYR A 211 -6.62 -20.32 -14.53
CA TYR A 211 -6.22 -21.46 -15.35
C TYR A 211 -6.41 -22.77 -14.57
N MET A 212 -5.95 -22.84 -13.32
CA MET A 212 -6.15 -24.01 -12.45
C MET A 212 -7.65 -24.27 -12.20
N GLY A 213 -8.46 -23.23 -12.01
CA GLY A 213 -9.91 -23.38 -11.83
C GLY A 213 -10.64 -23.92 -13.07
N THR A 214 -10.09 -23.73 -14.28
CA THR A 214 -10.69 -24.19 -15.54
C THR A 214 -10.19 -25.56 -16.00
N HIS A 215 -8.96 -25.95 -15.64
CA HIS A 215 -8.34 -27.22 -16.07
C HIS A 215 -8.36 -28.27 -14.95
N SER A 216 -9.41 -29.12 -14.93
CA SER A 216 -9.63 -30.14 -13.89
C SER A 216 -8.49 -31.13 -13.75
N GLN A 217 -7.73 -31.36 -14.82
CA GLN A 217 -6.67 -32.37 -14.82
C GLN A 217 -5.55 -32.03 -13.82
N TYR A 218 -5.40 -30.77 -13.42
CA TYR A 218 -4.35 -30.33 -12.50
C TYR A 218 -4.94 -30.04 -11.13
N SER A 219 -4.57 -30.84 -10.13
CA SER A 219 -5.09 -30.77 -8.75
C SER A 219 -4.17 -29.96 -7.83
N THR A 220 -2.88 -29.93 -8.15
CA THR A 220 -1.83 -29.46 -7.25
C THR A 220 -0.80 -28.61 -8.00
N VAL A 221 -0.52 -27.42 -7.46
CA VAL A 221 0.55 -26.54 -7.92
C VAL A 221 1.74 -26.69 -6.97
N LEU A 222 2.86 -27.13 -7.52
CA LEU A 222 4.15 -27.14 -6.84
C LEU A 222 4.76 -25.73 -6.98
N ASP A 223 4.89 -25.01 -5.87
CA ASP A 223 5.43 -23.65 -5.84
C ASP A 223 6.97 -23.68 -5.72
N PHE A 224 7.67 -23.41 -6.83
CA PHE A 224 9.12 -23.45 -6.87
C PHE A 224 9.75 -22.23 -6.18
N GLU A 225 10.42 -22.42 -5.05
CA GLU A 225 11.14 -21.37 -4.31
C GLU A 225 10.32 -20.07 -4.08
N ASP A 226 9.08 -20.20 -3.58
CA ASP A 226 8.17 -19.08 -3.31
C ASP A 226 7.92 -18.22 -4.56
N SER A 227 7.73 -18.88 -5.71
CA SER A 227 7.32 -18.24 -6.96
C SER A 227 5.91 -17.66 -6.84
N VAL A 228 5.03 -18.29 -6.04
CA VAL A 228 3.64 -17.91 -5.80
C VAL A 228 3.40 -17.61 -4.32
N VAL A 229 3.86 -16.44 -3.88
CA VAL A 229 3.82 -16.00 -2.47
C VAL A 229 2.39 -15.93 -1.88
N LEU A 230 1.39 -15.56 -2.68
CA LEU A 230 0.00 -15.44 -2.25
C LEU A 230 -0.92 -16.00 -3.33
N VAL A 231 -1.77 -16.95 -2.96
CA VAL A 231 -2.73 -17.58 -3.87
C VAL A 231 -4.11 -17.00 -3.60
N PRO A 232 -4.64 -16.13 -4.47
CA PRO A 232 -5.94 -15.53 -4.25
C PRO A 232 -7.06 -16.51 -4.65
N HIS A 233 -7.33 -17.50 -3.79
CA HIS A 233 -8.33 -18.56 -4.02
C HIS A 233 -9.72 -18.05 -4.41
N ALA A 234 -10.06 -16.81 -4.04
CA ALA A 234 -11.30 -16.14 -4.45
C ALA A 234 -11.49 -16.04 -5.99
N PHE A 235 -10.41 -16.10 -6.78
CA PHE A 235 -10.49 -16.10 -8.24
C PHE A 235 -10.56 -17.49 -8.87
N SER A 236 -10.57 -18.56 -8.06
CA SER A 236 -10.69 -19.92 -8.56
C SER A 236 -12.15 -20.40 -8.49
N LEU A 237 -12.63 -21.03 -9.57
CA LEU A 237 -13.93 -21.71 -9.58
C LEU A 237 -13.89 -23.05 -8.83
N ARG A 238 -12.70 -23.61 -8.60
CA ARG A 238 -12.48 -24.92 -7.97
C ARG A 238 -11.30 -24.87 -7.00
N PRO A 239 -11.36 -25.63 -5.89
CA PRO A 239 -10.21 -25.74 -5.00
C PRO A 239 -9.07 -26.50 -5.69
N PHE A 240 -7.85 -26.04 -5.46
CA PHE A 240 -6.61 -26.75 -5.79
C PHE A 240 -5.62 -26.51 -4.65
N SER A 241 -4.67 -27.43 -4.50
CA SER A 241 -3.66 -27.32 -3.44
C SER A 241 -2.39 -26.67 -3.97
N VAL A 242 -1.74 -25.87 -3.12
CA VAL A 242 -0.40 -25.34 -3.41
C VAL A 242 0.56 -25.90 -2.38
N SER A 243 1.61 -26.57 -2.85
CA SER A 243 2.63 -27.17 -2.00
C SER A 243 4.01 -26.60 -2.36
N PRO A 244 4.84 -26.25 -1.35
CA PRO A 244 6.15 -25.69 -1.61
C PRO A 244 7.07 -26.75 -2.24
N PHE A 245 7.86 -26.35 -3.23
CA PHE A 245 8.86 -27.17 -3.89
C PHE A 245 10.22 -26.48 -3.84
N LYS A 246 11.21 -27.14 -3.26
CA LYS A 246 12.56 -26.59 -3.05
C LYS A 246 13.50 -27.00 -4.17
N ALA A 247 14.44 -26.14 -4.56
CA ALA A 247 15.50 -26.56 -5.46
C ALA A 247 16.29 -27.75 -4.87
N GLY A 248 16.55 -28.75 -5.69
CA GLY A 248 17.24 -29.99 -5.31
C GLY A 248 16.34 -31.18 -4.99
N THR A 249 15.03 -31.00 -4.84
CA THR A 249 14.09 -32.14 -4.84
C THR A 249 13.96 -32.71 -6.25
N ALA A 250 13.79 -34.03 -6.36
CA ALA A 250 13.57 -34.68 -7.65
C ALA A 250 12.38 -34.03 -8.37
N LEU A 251 12.59 -33.68 -9.66
CA LEU A 251 11.55 -33.07 -10.46
C LEU A 251 10.40 -34.05 -10.66
N PRO A 252 9.15 -33.55 -10.75
CA PRO A 252 8.01 -34.41 -11.01
C PRO A 252 8.22 -35.12 -12.36
N THR A 253 8.12 -36.45 -12.33
CA THR A 253 8.14 -37.31 -13.52
C THR A 253 6.71 -37.71 -13.88
N SER A 254 6.49 -38.17 -15.12
CA SER A 254 5.18 -38.65 -15.59
C SER A 254 4.62 -39.80 -14.73
N GLU A 255 5.49 -40.58 -14.09
CA GLU A 255 5.10 -41.67 -13.16
C GLU A 255 4.54 -41.15 -11.83
N GLY A 256 4.86 -39.92 -11.44
CA GLY A 256 4.41 -39.29 -10.20
C GLY A 256 3.01 -38.64 -10.26
N GLY A 257 2.32 -38.81 -11.40
CA GLY A 257 1.00 -38.24 -11.69
C GLY A 257 1.07 -36.96 -12.52
N CYS A 258 0.27 -36.90 -13.59
CA CYS A 258 0.11 -35.72 -14.45
C CYS A 258 -0.77 -34.63 -13.84
N ASP A 259 -1.26 -34.82 -12.61
CA ASP A 259 -2.12 -33.90 -11.88
C ASP A 259 -1.34 -32.79 -11.16
N LYS A 260 -0.01 -32.91 -11.11
CA LYS A 260 0.90 -31.95 -10.46
C LYS A 260 1.62 -31.11 -11.51
N VAL A 261 1.53 -29.79 -11.33
CA VAL A 261 2.19 -28.81 -12.20
C VAL A 261 3.13 -27.93 -11.38
N LEU A 262 4.26 -27.57 -11.96
CA LEU A 262 5.27 -26.74 -11.31
C LEU A 262 5.13 -25.29 -11.76
N ALA A 263 4.86 -24.38 -10.81
CA ALA A 263 4.85 -22.94 -11.06
C ALA A 263 6.23 -22.37 -10.76
N VAL A 264 6.85 -21.74 -11.77
CA VAL A 264 8.20 -21.17 -11.67
C VAL A 264 8.20 -19.74 -12.18
N ARG A 265 8.68 -18.81 -11.38
CA ARG A 265 8.83 -17.40 -11.79
C ARG A 265 10.02 -17.20 -12.73
N GLU A 266 9.95 -16.21 -13.62
CA GLU A 266 10.94 -15.96 -14.66
C GLU A 266 12.38 -15.78 -14.15
N ASP A 267 12.57 -15.03 -13.06
CA ASP A 267 13.88 -14.83 -12.42
C ASP A 267 14.47 -16.14 -11.90
N LYS A 268 13.63 -17.05 -11.40
CA LYS A 268 14.03 -18.38 -10.91
C LYS A 268 14.26 -19.39 -12.02
N ALA A 269 13.49 -19.30 -13.09
CA ALA A 269 13.69 -20.10 -14.29
C ALA A 269 15.00 -19.74 -14.99
N ALA A 270 15.38 -18.46 -14.98
CA ALA A 270 16.65 -17.98 -15.53
C ALA A 270 17.86 -18.52 -14.75
N THR A 271 17.75 -18.70 -13.43
CA THR A 271 18.83 -19.31 -12.63
C THR A 271 18.89 -20.84 -12.73
N HIS A 272 17.82 -21.49 -13.20
CA HIS A 272 17.72 -22.95 -13.33
C HIS A 272 17.29 -23.36 -14.76
N PRO A 273 18.15 -23.16 -15.77
CA PRO A 273 17.79 -23.41 -17.18
C PRO A 273 17.39 -24.87 -17.45
N ASN A 274 17.88 -25.80 -16.64
CA ASN A 274 17.55 -27.22 -16.75
C ASN A 274 16.06 -27.52 -16.56
N LEU A 275 15.33 -26.70 -15.80
CA LEU A 275 13.89 -26.90 -15.57
C LEU A 275 13.10 -26.90 -16.88
N ARG A 276 13.38 -25.96 -17.77
CA ARG A 276 12.70 -25.85 -19.07
C ARG A 276 13.15 -26.90 -20.08
N SER A 277 14.33 -27.48 -19.90
CA SER A 277 14.81 -28.57 -20.75
C SER A 277 14.17 -29.91 -20.38
N GLN A 278 13.82 -30.10 -19.10
CA GLN A 278 13.31 -31.36 -18.56
C GLN A 278 11.78 -31.41 -18.50
N LEU A 279 11.12 -30.26 -18.35
CA LEU A 279 9.66 -30.14 -18.29
C LEU A 279 9.10 -29.43 -19.52
N THR A 280 7.86 -29.74 -19.87
CA THR A 280 7.13 -29.05 -20.95
C THR A 280 6.44 -27.82 -20.38
N THR A 281 6.59 -26.67 -21.04
CA THR A 281 5.87 -25.45 -20.64
C THR A 281 4.42 -25.55 -21.10
N LEU A 282 3.48 -25.62 -20.16
CA LEU A 282 2.04 -25.64 -20.46
C LEU A 282 1.56 -24.25 -20.89
N THR A 283 1.91 -23.23 -20.11
CA THR A 283 1.49 -21.86 -20.34
C THR A 283 2.39 -20.87 -19.62
N GLU A 284 2.42 -19.64 -20.13
CA GLU A 284 3.11 -18.50 -19.53
C GLU A 284 2.09 -17.45 -19.09
N PHE A 285 2.10 -17.12 -17.81
CA PHE A 285 1.27 -16.07 -17.25
C PHE A 285 2.06 -14.77 -17.16
N ARG A 286 1.82 -13.88 -18.12
CA ARG A 286 2.50 -12.60 -18.20
C ARG A 286 1.84 -11.55 -17.28
N PRO A 287 2.65 -10.66 -16.69
CA PRO A 287 2.12 -9.52 -15.97
C PRO A 287 1.41 -8.52 -16.89
N GLY A 288 0.58 -7.66 -16.30
CA GLY A 288 -0.02 -6.54 -17.03
C GLY A 288 1.05 -5.57 -17.58
N PRO A 289 0.72 -4.71 -18.55
CA PRO A 289 1.70 -3.82 -19.18
C PRO A 289 2.39 -2.87 -18.19
N LEU A 290 1.63 -2.32 -17.22
CA LEU A 290 2.20 -1.49 -16.16
C LEU A 290 3.12 -2.30 -15.24
N GLU A 291 2.73 -3.52 -14.90
CA GLU A 291 3.54 -4.39 -14.04
C GLU A 291 4.83 -4.82 -14.74
N ALA A 292 4.75 -5.18 -16.02
CA ALA A 292 5.91 -5.48 -16.84
C ALA A 292 6.89 -4.29 -16.90
N LEU A 293 6.37 -3.06 -17.03
CA LEU A 293 7.18 -1.85 -16.95
C LEU A 293 7.85 -1.71 -15.57
N LEU A 294 7.12 -1.93 -14.48
CA LEU A 294 7.67 -1.86 -13.12
C LEU A 294 8.73 -2.94 -12.86
N VAL A 295 8.55 -4.15 -13.39
CA VAL A 295 9.57 -5.21 -13.36
C VAL A 295 10.82 -4.78 -14.11
N ARG A 296 10.69 -4.18 -15.30
CA ARG A 296 11.85 -3.68 -16.06
C ARG A 296 12.58 -2.54 -15.36
N LEU A 297 11.84 -1.62 -14.73
CA LEU A 297 12.42 -0.47 -14.02
C LEU A 297 13.17 -0.89 -12.74
N ASN A 298 12.70 -1.91 -12.03
CA ASN A 298 13.35 -2.40 -10.83
C ASN A 298 13.10 -3.91 -10.62
N PRO A 299 13.83 -4.77 -11.33
CA PRO A 299 13.57 -6.22 -11.32
C PRO A 299 13.80 -6.84 -9.95
N ARG A 300 14.73 -6.30 -9.15
CA ARG A 300 15.02 -6.82 -7.80
C ARG A 300 13.86 -6.66 -6.83
N GLN A 301 13.19 -5.50 -6.85
CA GLN A 301 12.08 -5.23 -5.94
C GLN A 301 10.72 -5.71 -6.49
N ASN A 302 10.60 -5.79 -7.81
CA ASN A 302 9.35 -6.16 -8.48
C ASN A 302 9.36 -7.59 -9.05
N ALA A 303 10.35 -8.44 -8.75
CA ALA A 303 10.48 -9.80 -9.26
C ALA A 303 9.17 -10.61 -9.13
N ARG A 304 8.44 -10.42 -8.02
CA ARG A 304 7.15 -11.07 -7.72
C ARG A 304 6.05 -10.81 -8.78
N ARG A 305 6.20 -9.72 -9.53
CA ARG A 305 5.30 -9.30 -10.62
C ARG A 305 5.82 -9.77 -11.99
N GLY A 306 6.88 -10.56 -12.07
CA GLY A 306 7.41 -11.12 -13.31
C GLY A 306 6.52 -12.23 -13.88
N SER A 307 6.84 -12.72 -15.08
CA SER A 307 6.11 -13.84 -15.67
C SER A 307 6.21 -15.10 -14.81
N ILE A 308 5.13 -15.89 -14.78
CA ILE A 308 5.12 -17.21 -14.14
C ILE A 308 4.91 -18.26 -15.23
N TYR A 309 5.80 -19.25 -15.27
CA TYR A 309 5.72 -20.40 -16.15
C TYR A 309 5.08 -21.55 -15.41
N LEU A 310 4.08 -22.16 -16.03
CA LEU A 310 3.50 -23.41 -15.55
C LEU A 310 4.11 -24.55 -16.36
N LEU A 311 4.82 -25.44 -15.67
CA LEU A 311 5.56 -26.53 -16.28
C LEU A 311 4.92 -27.86 -15.87
N SER A 312 4.90 -28.81 -16.80
CA SER A 312 4.38 -30.17 -16.60
C SER A 312 5.44 -31.20 -16.99
N PRO A 313 5.45 -32.40 -16.38
CA PRO A 313 6.31 -33.49 -16.83
C PRO A 313 6.11 -33.79 -18.31
N LYS A 314 7.17 -34.16 -19.02
CA LYS A 314 7.06 -34.58 -20.42
C LYS A 314 6.11 -35.79 -20.53
N GLY A 315 5.15 -35.73 -21.45
CA GLY A 315 4.15 -36.78 -21.65
C GLY A 315 2.81 -36.58 -20.93
N CYS A 316 2.65 -35.48 -20.18
CA CYS A 316 1.42 -35.15 -19.45
C CYS A 316 0.54 -34.06 -20.12
N THR A 317 0.78 -33.76 -21.39
CA THR A 317 0.05 -32.73 -22.17
C THR A 317 -1.16 -33.29 -22.91
#